data_AF-A0A7X7GT91-F1
#
_entry.id   AF-A0A7X7GT91-F1
#
_cell.length_a   1.000
_cell.length_b   1.000
_cell.length_c   1.000
_cell.angle_alpha   90.00
_cell.angle_beta   90.00
_cell.angle_gamma   90.00
#
_symmetry.space_group_name_H-M   'P 1'
#
loop_
_entity.id
_entity.type
_entity.pdbx_description
1 polymer ?
#
loop_
_entity_poly.entity_id
_entity_poly.type
_entity_poly.pdbx_seq_one_letter_code
_entity_poly.pdbx_strand_id
1 'polypeptide(L)'
;MFIRCPICRKELEVPDDHPSRPFCSPRCKKIDLGNWLDEKYRLPRPLLPEDLEGADLSELGLSEEELLGKLLERSGPGGKRSPD
;
A
#
# COMPACT_ATOMS: atom_id res chain seq x y z
N MET A 1 18.42 12.77 -13.94
CA MET A 1 17.91 11.38 -13.88
C MET A 1 16.49 11.30 -14.41
N PHE A 2 16.12 10.21 -15.10
CA PHE A 2 14.75 9.96 -15.51
C PHE A 2 13.93 9.31 -14.38
N ILE A 3 12.71 9.79 -14.18
CA ILE A 3 11.73 9.18 -13.28
C ILE A 3 10.42 8.94 -14.01
N ARG A 4 9.69 7.90 -13.59
CA ARG A 4 8.31 7.62 -14.01
C ARG A 4 7.41 7.82 -12.80
N CYS A 5 6.58 8.86 -12.83
CA CYS A 5 5.71 9.21 -11.70
C CYS A 5 4.69 8.08 -11.45
N PRO A 6 4.60 7.50 -10.24
CA PRO A 6 3.67 6.39 -9.96
C PRO A 6 2.20 6.81 -10.00
N ILE A 7 1.90 8.11 -9.86
CA ILE A 7 0.53 8.63 -9.81
C ILE A 7 -0.02 8.96 -11.20
N CYS A 8 0.73 9.71 -12.02
CA CYS A 8 0.24 10.15 -13.33
C CYS A 8 0.93 9.46 -14.51
N ARG A 9 1.92 8.59 -14.24
CA ARG A 9 2.72 7.85 -15.23
C ARG A 9 3.55 8.70 -16.19
N LYS A 10 3.64 10.02 -15.97
CA LYS A 10 4.51 10.90 -16.75
C LYS A 10 5.97 10.51 -16.53
N GLU A 11 6.69 10.38 -17.63
CA GLU A 11 8.15 10.25 -17.66
C GLU A 11 8.76 11.64 -17.83
N LEU A 12 9.78 11.93 -17.02
CA LEU A 12 10.44 13.22 -17.04
C LEU A 12 11.89 13.10 -16.56
N GLU A 13 12.74 13.91 -17.16
CA GLU A 13 14.09 14.16 -16.66
C GLU A 13 14.03 15.20 -15.55
N VAL A 14 14.61 14.87 -14.39
CA VAL A 14 14.67 15.74 -13.23
C VAL A 14 16.08 15.75 -12.64
N PRO A 15 16.48 16.84 -11.96
CA PRO A 15 17.67 16.86 -11.13
C PRO A 15 17.66 15.75 -10.06
N ASP A 16 18.83 15.38 -9.59
CA ASP A 16 18.96 14.32 -8.58
C ASP A 16 18.38 14.73 -7.22
N ASP A 17 18.42 16.02 -6.92
CA ASP A 17 17.88 16.65 -5.70
C ASP A 17 16.40 17.06 -5.81
N HIS A 18 15.67 16.64 -6.86
CA HIS A 18 14.28 17.05 -7.04
C HIS A 18 13.43 16.67 -5.80
N PRO A 19 12.82 17.65 -5.09
CA PRO A 19 12.22 17.43 -3.77
C PRO A 19 10.95 16.55 -3.76
N SER A 20 10.36 16.33 -4.94
CA SER A 20 9.14 15.53 -5.08
C SER A 20 9.41 14.10 -5.53
N ARG A 21 10.66 13.66 -5.68
CA ARG A 21 10.97 12.27 -6.08
C ARG A 21 10.29 11.27 -5.13
N PRO A 22 9.70 10.17 -5.64
CA PRO A 22 9.68 9.70 -7.04
C PRO A 22 8.56 10.31 -7.92
N PHE A 23 7.87 11.34 -7.45
CA PHE A 23 6.75 12.00 -8.14
C PHE A 23 7.21 13.15 -9.04
N CYS A 24 6.42 13.45 -10.07
CA CYS A 24 6.72 14.57 -10.98
C CYS A 24 6.40 15.96 -10.41
N SER A 25 5.68 16.04 -9.28
CA SER A 25 5.30 17.31 -8.65
C SER A 25 4.78 17.14 -7.22
N PRO A 26 4.74 18.23 -6.41
CA PRO A 26 4.13 18.21 -5.09
C PRO A 26 2.65 17.78 -5.10
N ARG A 27 1.91 18.05 -6.20
CA ARG A 27 0.52 17.60 -6.36
C ARG A 27 0.44 16.08 -6.38
N CYS A 28 1.27 15.40 -7.17
CA CYS A 28 1.26 13.94 -7.24
C CYS A 28 1.67 13.31 -5.89
N LYS A 29 2.64 13.89 -5.18
CA LYS A 29 3.01 13.46 -3.82
C LYS A 29 1.81 13.51 -2.85
N LYS A 30 1.01 14.58 -2.89
CA LYS A 30 -0.19 14.72 -2.05
C LYS A 30 -1.30 13.73 -2.43
N ILE A 31 -1.48 13.46 -3.73
CA ILE A 31 -2.46 12.47 -4.20
C ILE A 31 -2.08 11.07 -3.70
N ASP A 32 -0.79 10.72 -3.78
CA ASP A 32 -0.30 9.43 -3.26
C ASP A 32 -0.59 9.30 -1.77
N LEU A 33 -0.26 10.34 -0.99
CA LEU A 33 -0.59 10.38 0.44
C LEU A 33 -2.10 10.21 0.69
N GLY A 34 -2.94 10.85 -0.11
CA GLY A 34 -4.40 10.66 -0.05
C GLY A 34 -4.81 9.22 -0.32
N ASN A 35 -4.21 8.54 -1.31
CA ASN A 35 -4.50 7.13 -1.59
C ASN A 35 -4.12 6.20 -0.43
N TRP A 36 -3.04 6.51 0.30
CA TRP A 36 -2.66 5.79 1.52
C TRP A 36 -3.70 6.00 2.63
N LEU A 37 -4.07 7.25 2.90
CA LEU A 37 -5.05 7.59 3.94
C LEU A 37 -6.45 7.03 3.63
N ASP A 38 -6.81 6.95 2.36
CA ASP A 38 -8.08 6.39 1.88
C ASP A 38 -8.06 4.86 1.73
N GLU A 39 -7.00 4.17 2.16
CA GLU A 39 -6.84 2.71 2.05
C GLU A 39 -7.05 2.16 0.62
N LYS A 40 -6.65 2.93 -0.41
CA LYS A 40 -6.80 2.52 -1.82
C LYS A 40 -5.77 1.50 -2.25
N TYR A 41 -4.62 1.45 -1.58
CA TYR A 41 -3.60 0.43 -1.82
C TYR A 41 -3.97 -0.85 -1.06
N ARG A 42 -4.04 -1.96 -1.81
CA ARG A 42 -4.39 -3.28 -1.27
C ARG A 42 -3.40 -4.32 -1.74
N LEU A 43 -3.11 -5.28 -0.87
CA LEU A 43 -2.40 -6.48 -1.25
C LEU A 43 -3.28 -7.34 -2.17
N PRO A 44 -2.70 -8.01 -3.18
CA PRO A 44 -3.46 -8.79 -4.16
C PRO A 44 -4.09 -10.05 -3.57
N ARG A 45 -3.61 -10.50 -2.40
CA ARG A 45 -4.12 -11.65 -1.67
C ARG A 45 -4.11 -11.40 -0.16
N PRO A 46 -4.93 -12.12 0.62
CA PRO A 46 -4.79 -12.17 2.06
C PRO A 46 -3.41 -12.66 2.49
N LEU A 47 -3.03 -12.32 3.72
CA LEU A 47 -1.87 -12.94 4.36
C LEU A 47 -2.18 -14.40 4.67
N LEU A 48 -1.19 -15.25 4.45
CA LEU A 48 -1.20 -16.66 4.78
C LEU A 48 -0.30 -16.92 5.99
N PRO A 49 -0.46 -18.03 6.72
CA PRO A 49 0.41 -18.37 7.84
C PRO A 49 1.91 -18.34 7.50
N GLU A 50 2.27 -18.73 6.27
CA GLU A 50 3.66 -18.75 5.81
C GLU A 50 4.25 -17.34 5.66
N ASP A 51 3.42 -16.32 5.42
CA ASP A 51 3.88 -14.92 5.36
C ASP A 51 4.27 -14.36 6.74
N LEU A 52 3.86 -15.04 7.82
CA LEU A 52 4.12 -14.66 9.20
C LEU A 52 5.29 -15.46 9.81
N GLU A 53 5.88 -16.40 9.07
CA GLU A 53 6.99 -17.22 9.55
C GLU A 53 8.21 -16.33 9.89
N GLY A 54 8.64 -16.35 11.15
CA GLY A 54 9.76 -15.52 11.63
C GLY A 54 9.40 -14.06 11.91
N ALA A 55 8.13 -13.67 11.80
CA ALA A 55 7.68 -12.37 12.29
C ALA A 55 7.70 -12.35 13.82
N ASP A 56 8.35 -11.34 14.41
CA ASP A 56 8.26 -11.09 15.85
C ASP A 56 6.92 -10.41 16.17
N LEU A 57 5.93 -11.22 16.48
CA LEU A 57 4.59 -10.77 16.84
C LEU A 57 4.43 -10.56 18.35
N SER A 58 5.51 -10.70 19.13
CA SER A 58 5.48 -10.63 20.59
C SER A 58 5.03 -9.26 21.10
N GLU A 59 5.29 -8.17 20.36
CA GLU A 59 4.85 -6.81 20.71
C GLU A 59 3.36 -6.55 20.45
N LEU A 60 2.67 -7.39 19.68
CA LEU A 60 1.26 -7.18 19.33
C LEU A 60 0.29 -7.67 20.40
N GLY A 61 0.77 -8.40 21.42
CA GLY A 61 -0.05 -8.86 22.55
C GLY A 61 -1.24 -9.74 22.15
N LEU A 62 -1.21 -10.32 20.95
CA LEU A 62 -2.23 -11.21 20.39
C LEU A 62 -1.62 -12.59 20.22
N SER A 63 -2.37 -13.62 20.56
CA SER A 63 -2.03 -15.00 20.21
C SER A 63 -2.08 -15.22 18.70
N GLU A 64 -1.34 -16.21 18.21
CA GLU A 64 -1.28 -16.57 16.78
C GLU A 64 -2.67 -16.88 16.20
N GLU A 65 -3.54 -17.53 16.99
CA GLU A 65 -4.93 -17.83 16.64
C GLU A 65 -5.80 -16.57 16.51
N GLU A 66 -5.60 -15.57 17.37
CA GLU A 66 -6.30 -14.27 17.28
C GLU A 66 -5.86 -13.44 16.06
N LEU A 67 -4.58 -13.53 15.69
CA LEU A 67 -4.03 -12.87 14.51
C LEU A 67 -4.57 -13.50 13.22
N LEU A 68 -4.53 -14.83 13.13
CA LEU A 68 -5.07 -15.58 11.99
C LEU A 68 -6.58 -15.37 11.86
N GLY A 69 -7.33 -15.38 12.97
CA GLY A 69 -8.77 -15.09 12.97
C GLY A 69 -9.10 -13.71 12.41
N LYS A 70 -8.40 -12.66 12.84
CA LYS A 70 -8.61 -11.28 12.37
C LYS A 70 -8.22 -11.06 10.91
N LEU A 71 -7.20 -11.77 10.41
CA LEU A 71 -6.78 -11.70 9.01
C LEU A 71 -7.81 -12.36 8.07
N LEU A 72 -8.42 -13.45 8.52
CA LEU A 72 -9.49 -14.13 7.79
C LEU A 72 -10.79 -13.31 7.74
N GLU A 73 -11.12 -12.56 8.79
CA GLU A 73 -12.31 -11.69 8.80
C GLU A 73 -12.16 -10.44 7.93
N ARG A 74 -10.95 -9.87 7.84
CA ARG A 74 -10.67 -8.68 6.99
C ARG A 74 -10.61 -9.00 5.49
N SER A 75 -10.64 -10.27 5.12
CA SER A 75 -10.68 -10.73 3.72
C SER A 75 -12.10 -11.00 3.19
N GLY A 76 -13.12 -10.43 3.85
CA GLY A 76 -14.48 -10.33 3.30
C GLY A 76 -14.53 -9.69 1.90
N PRO A 77 -15.56 -10.01 1.09
CA PRO A 77 -15.53 -9.85 -0.35
C PRO A 77 -15.24 -8.39 -0.72
N GLY A 78 -14.24 -8.22 -1.59
CA GLY A 78 -13.84 -6.93 -2.13
C GLY A 78 -15.05 -6.06 -2.44
N GLY A 79 -15.00 -4.83 -1.91
CA GLY A 79 -15.99 -3.80 -2.14
C GLY A 79 -16.41 -3.80 -3.61
N LYS A 80 -17.71 -3.85 -3.81
CA LYS A 80 -18.41 -3.93 -5.09
C LYS A 80 -17.69 -3.05 -6.11
N ARG A 81 -17.27 -3.65 -7.23
CA ARG A 81 -17.13 -2.88 -8.48
C ARG A 81 -18.49 -2.23 -8.71
N SER A 82 -18.59 -0.92 -8.58
CA SER A 82 -19.67 -0.19 -9.25
C SER A 82 -19.47 -0.42 -10.76
N PRO A 83 -20.50 -0.85 -11.50
CA PRO A 83 -20.52 -0.65 -12.93
C PRO A 83 -20.80 0.83 -13.24
N ASP A 84 -20.35 1.23 -14.43
CA ASP A 84 -20.37 2.55 -15.09
C ASP A 84 -19.24 3.53 -14.76
#